data_AF-A0A7C8FPW6-F1
#
_entry.id   AF-A0A7C8FPW6-F1
#
_cell.length_a   1.000
_cell.length_b   1.000
_cell.length_c   1.000
_cell.angle_alpha   90.00
_cell.angle_beta   90.00
_cell.angle_gamma   90.00
#
_symmetry.space_group_name_H-M   'P 1'
#
loop_
_entity.id
_entity.type
_entity.pdbx_description
1 polymer ?
#
loop_
_entity_poly.entity_id
_entity_poly.type
_entity_poly.pdbx_seq_one_letter_code
_entity_poly.pdbx_strand_id
1 'polypeptide(L)'
;MTLLHNIPSHVLVSAVRYALGRMTYIVSDTVAVVAAQWPRLSGADRKVITADIVRAFLAGSTGMPQDSEQWAGLLKIAAEDPQLGLTPTEAETIHDILEGDIYP
;
A
#
# COMPACT_ATOMS: atom_id res chain seq x y z
N MET A 1 23.08 -1.10 -0.47
CA MET A 1 22.01 -0.16 -0.86
C MET A 1 22.01 -0.07 -2.38
N THR A 2 21.21 -0.91 -3.04
CA THR A 2 21.17 -0.98 -4.50
C THR A 2 20.34 0.20 -5.01
N LEU A 3 20.90 1.01 -5.90
CA LEU A 3 20.17 2.07 -6.60
C LEU A 3 19.02 1.42 -7.37
N LEU A 4 17.78 1.51 -6.85
CA LEU A 4 16.62 1.09 -7.62
C LEU A 4 16.45 2.07 -8.77
N HIS A 5 16.96 1.65 -9.93
CA HIS A 5 16.66 2.23 -11.23
C HIS A 5 15.15 2.34 -11.42
N ASN A 6 14.69 3.26 -12.27
CA ASN A 6 13.29 3.57 -12.49
C ASN A 6 12.46 2.29 -12.77
N ILE A 7 11.73 1.79 -11.77
CA ILE A 7 10.93 0.56 -11.91
C ILE A 7 9.63 0.96 -12.62
N PRO A 8 9.25 0.29 -13.73
CA PRO A 8 7.98 0.58 -14.38
C PRO A 8 6.81 0.43 -13.41
N SER A 9 5.88 1.40 -13.39
CA SER A 9 4.80 1.42 -12.39
C SER A 9 3.91 0.18 -12.43
N HIS A 10 3.65 -0.38 -13.61
CA HIS A 10 2.89 -1.63 -13.75
C HIS A 10 3.56 -2.82 -13.04
N VAL A 11 4.90 -2.86 -12.97
CA VAL A 11 5.63 -3.89 -12.22
C VAL A 11 5.40 -3.73 -10.72
N LEU A 12 5.38 -2.48 -10.23
CA LEU A 12 5.11 -2.20 -8.81
C LEU A 12 3.67 -2.56 -8.43
N VAL A 13 2.69 -2.22 -9.28
CA VAL A 13 1.28 -2.63 -9.10
C VAL A 13 1.16 -4.16 -9.09
N SER A 14 1.81 -4.85 -10.02
CA SER A 14 1.82 -6.32 -10.04
C SER A 14 2.49 -6.92 -8.81
N ALA A 15 3.58 -6.33 -8.32
CA ALA A 15 4.26 -6.78 -7.10
C ALA A 15 3.37 -6.63 -5.86
N VAL A 16 2.67 -5.50 -5.71
CA VAL A 16 1.69 -5.29 -4.63
C VAL A 16 0.61 -6.37 -4.68
N ARG A 17 -0.03 -6.57 -5.83
CA ARG A 17 -1.09 -7.59 -5.98
C ARG A 17 -0.59 -9.00 -5.72
N TYR A 18 0.64 -9.31 -6.11
CA TYR A 18 1.25 -10.60 -5.83
C TYR A 18 1.52 -10.78 -4.33
N ALA A 19 1.98 -9.75 -3.64
CA ALA A 19 2.38 -9.81 -2.23
C ALA A 19 1.18 -9.81 -1.26
N LEU A 20 0.06 -9.19 -1.62
CA LEU A 20 -1.16 -9.19 -0.78
C LEU A 20 -1.60 -10.62 -0.46
N GLY A 21 -1.81 -10.91 0.84
CA GLY A 21 -2.20 -12.23 1.34
C GLY A 21 -1.07 -13.26 1.38
N ARG A 22 0.15 -12.89 1.01
CA ARG A 22 1.32 -13.77 1.10
C ARG A 22 1.99 -13.58 2.45
N MET A 23 1.91 -14.59 3.30
CA MET A 23 2.56 -14.65 4.63
C MET A 23 4.08 -14.87 4.50
N THR A 24 4.80 -13.97 3.82
CA THR A 24 6.21 -14.13 3.47
C THR A 24 6.95 -12.78 3.47
N TYR A 25 8.29 -12.82 3.59
CA TYR A 25 9.16 -11.64 3.55
C TYR A 25 9.00 -10.74 2.30
N ILE A 26 8.33 -11.22 1.25
CA ILE A 26 8.06 -10.41 0.06
C ILE A 26 7.21 -9.17 0.36
N VAL A 27 6.41 -9.20 1.43
CA VAL A 27 5.57 -8.06 1.84
C VAL A 27 6.44 -6.87 2.22
N SER A 28 7.37 -7.05 3.17
CA SER A 28 8.26 -5.97 3.62
C SER A 28 9.14 -5.45 2.49
N ASP A 29 9.65 -6.34 1.62
CA ASP A 29 10.45 -5.95 0.45
C ASP A 29 9.62 -5.13 -0.54
N THR A 30 8.39 -5.56 -0.82
CA THR A 30 7.47 -4.86 -1.73
C THR A 30 7.11 -3.49 -1.18
N VAL A 31 6.73 -3.40 0.10
CA VAL A 31 6.40 -2.12 0.76
C VAL A 31 7.59 -1.17 0.71
N ALA A 32 8.80 -1.63 1.05
CA ALA A 32 10.00 -0.79 1.02
C ALA A 32 10.29 -0.24 -0.39
N VAL A 33 10.18 -1.08 -1.42
CA VAL A 33 10.40 -0.67 -2.81
C VAL A 33 9.33 0.32 -3.28
N VAL A 34 8.05 0.06 -2.99
CA VAL A 34 6.95 0.93 -3.39
C VAL A 34 7.02 2.27 -2.67
N ALA A 35 7.30 2.30 -1.37
CA ALA A 35 7.49 3.52 -0.61
C ALA A 35 8.63 4.38 -1.19
N ALA A 36 9.76 3.77 -1.54
CA ALA A 36 10.89 4.47 -2.16
C ALA A 36 10.57 5.04 -3.55
N GLN A 37 9.68 4.40 -4.32
CA GLN A 37 9.25 4.87 -5.64
C GLN A 37 8.00 5.76 -5.60
N TRP A 38 7.34 5.90 -4.46
CA TRP A 38 6.07 6.61 -4.31
C TRP A 38 6.06 8.00 -4.97
N PRO A 39 7.05 8.88 -4.76
CA PRO A 39 7.05 10.22 -5.36
C PRO A 39 7.15 10.22 -6.89
N ARG A 40 7.56 9.10 -7.50
CA ARG A 40 7.72 8.95 -8.95
C ARG A 40 6.54 8.25 -9.62
N LEU A 41 5.68 7.59 -8.85
CA LEU A 41 4.46 6.97 -9.37
C LEU A 41 3.51 8.04 -9.88
N SER A 42 2.76 7.70 -10.93
CA SER A 42 1.64 8.52 -11.38
C SER A 42 0.54 8.53 -10.32
N GLY A 43 -0.28 9.59 -10.28
CA GLY A 43 -1.43 9.64 -9.36
C GLY A 43 -2.40 8.47 -9.57
N ALA A 44 -2.57 8.01 -10.82
CA ALA A 44 -3.40 6.85 -11.14
C ALA A 44 -2.84 5.55 -10.53
N ASP A 45 -1.53 5.32 -10.63
CA ASP A 45 -0.90 4.12 -10.07
C ASP A 45 -0.93 4.13 -8.54
N ARG A 46 -0.68 5.28 -7.91
CA ARG A 46 -0.82 5.44 -6.45
C ARG A 46 -2.24 5.12 -5.99
N LYS A 47 -3.27 5.58 -6.73
CA LYS A 47 -4.68 5.25 -6.45
C LYS A 47 -4.95 3.75 -6.57
N VAL A 48 -4.46 3.11 -7.62
CA VAL A 48 -4.63 1.66 -7.81
C VAL A 48 -4.01 0.88 -6.66
N ILE A 49 -2.77 1.20 -6.28
CA ILE A 49 -2.07 0.54 -5.17
C ILE A 49 -2.83 0.75 -3.85
N THR A 50 -3.24 1.99 -3.57
CA THR A 50 -4.00 2.33 -2.35
C THR A 50 -5.31 1.54 -2.30
N ALA A 51 -6.08 1.51 -3.39
CA ALA A 51 -7.34 0.79 -3.47
C ALA A 51 -7.16 -0.74 -3.34
N ASP A 52 -6.09 -1.31 -3.91
CA ASP A 52 -5.77 -2.73 -3.76
C ASP A 52 -5.51 -3.08 -2.29
N ILE A 53 -4.75 -2.25 -1.58
CA ILE A 53 -4.43 -2.46 -0.16
C ILE A 53 -5.68 -2.28 0.73
N VAL A 54 -6.44 -1.20 0.53
CA VAL A 54 -7.69 -0.96 1.30
C VAL A 54 -8.65 -2.13 1.13
N ARG A 55 -8.84 -2.64 -0.11
CA ARG A 55 -9.66 -3.82 -0.35
C ARG A 55 -9.13 -5.06 0.38
N ALA A 56 -7.83 -5.23 0.46
CA ALA A 56 -7.25 -6.35 1.18
C ALA A 56 -7.52 -6.30 2.69
N PHE A 57 -7.43 -5.11 3.31
CA PHE A 57 -7.82 -4.89 4.71
C PHE A 57 -9.29 -5.22 4.94
N LEU A 58 -10.19 -4.64 4.13
CA LEU A 58 -11.64 -4.88 4.26
C LEU A 58 -12.03 -6.35 4.06
N ALA A 59 -11.26 -7.10 3.26
CA ALA A 59 -11.47 -8.53 3.03
C ALA A 59 -10.73 -9.44 4.03
N GLY A 60 -9.94 -8.89 4.96
CA GLY A 60 -9.11 -9.68 5.89
C GLY A 60 -8.01 -10.50 5.20
N SER A 61 -7.49 -10.01 4.07
CA SER A 61 -6.58 -10.74 3.17
C SER A 61 -5.19 -10.10 3.06
N THR A 62 -4.77 -9.34 4.07
CA THR A 62 -3.46 -8.66 4.13
C THR A 62 -2.29 -9.61 4.37
N GLY A 63 -2.51 -10.76 4.99
CA GLY A 63 -1.49 -11.73 5.37
C GLY A 63 -1.48 -12.02 6.88
N MET A 64 -0.30 -12.12 7.47
CA MET A 64 -0.10 -12.16 8.92
C MET A 64 -0.25 -10.76 9.54
N PRO A 65 -0.40 -10.62 10.87
CA PRO A 65 -0.50 -9.31 11.51
C PRO A 65 0.67 -8.37 11.17
N GLN A 66 1.90 -8.88 11.08
CA GLN A 66 3.06 -8.07 10.70
C GLN A 66 2.99 -7.59 9.24
N ASP A 67 2.33 -8.34 8.36
CA ASP A 67 2.10 -7.91 6.98
C ASP A 67 1.10 -6.75 6.95
N SER A 68 0.04 -6.81 7.75
CA SER A 68 -0.90 -5.70 7.94
C SER A 68 -0.19 -4.42 8.39
N GLU A 69 0.73 -4.50 9.35
CA GLU A 69 1.51 -3.34 9.79
C GLU A 69 2.35 -2.73 8.65
N GLN A 70 2.96 -3.56 7.80
CA GLN A 70 3.72 -3.08 6.63
C GLN A 70 2.80 -2.36 5.63
N TRP A 71 1.63 -2.94 5.32
CA TRP A 71 0.67 -2.33 4.41
C TRP A 71 0.07 -1.03 4.97
N ALA A 72 -0.20 -0.97 6.27
CA ALA A 72 -0.64 0.23 6.97
C ALA A 72 0.39 1.36 6.85
N GLY A 73 1.69 1.03 6.94
CA GLY A 73 2.76 2.00 6.70
C GLY A 73 2.69 2.65 5.31
N LEU A 74 2.31 1.88 4.28
CA LEU A 74 2.13 2.41 2.92
C LEU A 74 0.85 3.23 2.77
N LEU A 75 -0.24 2.86 3.47
CA LEU A 75 -1.47 3.66 3.52
C LEU A 75 -1.24 5.00 4.23
N LYS A 76 -0.38 5.06 5.24
CA LYS A 76 0.01 6.33 5.87
C LYS A 76 0.68 7.27 4.87
N ILE A 77 1.60 6.75 4.06
CA ILE A 77 2.24 7.52 2.97
C ILE A 77 1.17 8.03 1.98
N ALA A 78 0.18 7.19 1.65
CA ALA A 78 -0.90 7.56 0.75
C ALA A 78 -1.82 8.65 1.33
N ALA A 79 -2.17 8.55 2.63
CA ALA A 79 -3.02 9.52 3.32
C ALA A 79 -2.35 10.90 3.46
N GLU A 80 -1.03 10.91 3.60
CA GLU A 80 -0.23 12.14 3.69
C GLU A 80 0.09 12.73 2.29
N ASP A 81 -0.23 12.06 1.19
CA ASP A 81 0.04 12.52 -0.18
C ASP A 81 -1.06 13.47 -0.68
N PRO A 82 -0.81 14.79 -0.75
CA PRO A 82 -1.81 15.76 -1.18
C PRO A 82 -2.18 15.62 -2.66
N GLN A 83 -1.33 14.97 -3.47
CA GLN A 83 -1.56 14.79 -4.91
C GLN A 83 -2.43 13.57 -5.19
N LEU A 84 -2.62 12.69 -4.21
CA LEU A 84 -3.43 11.49 -4.39
C LEU A 84 -4.90 11.86 -4.61
N GLY A 85 -5.39 12.94 -4.00
CA GLY A 85 -6.76 13.42 -4.19
C GLY A 85 -7.79 12.36 -3.79
N LEU A 86 -7.68 11.89 -2.54
CA LEU A 86 -8.64 10.99 -1.91
C LEU A 86 -9.96 11.73 -1.68
N THR A 87 -11.07 11.02 -1.87
CA THR A 87 -12.38 11.48 -1.42
C THR A 87 -12.46 11.43 0.12
N PRO A 88 -13.40 12.17 0.75
CA PRO A 88 -13.58 12.11 2.20
C PRO A 88 -13.80 10.69 2.73
N THR A 89 -14.61 9.88 2.02
CA THR A 89 -14.89 8.49 2.40
C THR A 89 -13.66 7.60 2.29
N GLU A 90 -12.83 7.78 1.26
CA GLU A 90 -11.57 7.03 1.13
C GLU A 90 -10.59 7.40 2.25
N ALA A 91 -10.49 8.69 2.60
CA ALA A 91 -9.65 9.16 3.69
C ALA A 91 -10.12 8.63 5.06
N GLU A 92 -11.42 8.63 5.33
CA GLU A 92 -12.03 8.05 6.53
C GLU A 92 -11.76 6.54 6.61
N THR A 93 -11.97 5.80 5.52
CA THR A 93 -11.69 4.35 5.49
C THR A 93 -10.22 4.05 5.80
N ILE A 94 -9.29 4.85 5.26
CA ILE A 94 -7.86 4.69 5.56
C ILE A 94 -7.57 5.02 7.02
N HIS A 95 -8.18 6.08 7.56
CA HIS A 95 -8.04 6.45 8.97
C HIS A 95 -8.49 5.30 9.89
N ASP A 96 -9.66 4.71 9.65
CA ASP A 96 -10.18 3.59 10.44
C ASP A 96 -9.28 2.35 10.36
N ILE A 97 -8.67 2.08 9.20
CA ILE A 97 -7.65 1.03 9.05
C ILE A 97 -6.43 1.35 9.93
N LEU A 98 -5.96 2.60 9.93
CA LEU A 98 -4.74 3.00 10.65
C LEU A 98 -4.92 3.03 12.17
N GLU A 99 -6.13 3.30 12.67
CA GLU A 99 -6.46 3.21 14.10
C GLU A 99 -6.68 1.75 14.56
N GLY A 100 -6.76 0.80 13.61
CA GLY A 100 -6.95 -0.62 13.91
C GLY A 100 -8.43 -1.03 14.06
N ASP A 101 -9.37 -0.17 13.66
CA ASP A 101 -10.81 -0.44 13.79
C ASP A 101 -11.30 -1.49 12.77
N ILE A 102 -10.52 -1.72 11.70
CA ILE A 102 -10.91 -2.55 10.54
C ILE A 102 -10.14 -3.90 10.47
N TYR A 103 -9.15 -4.14 11.34
CA TYR A 103 -8.42 -5.43 11.38
C TYR A 103 -7.91 -5.78 12.80
N PRO A 104 -8.01 -7.06 13.24
CA PRO A 104 -7.70 -7.51 14.59
C PRO A 104 -6.21 -7.54 14.98
#